data_AF-A0A926PYI1-F1
#
_entry.id   AF-A0A926PYI1-F1
#
_cell.length_a   1.000
_cell.length_b   1.000
_cell.length_c   1.000
_cell.angle_alpha   90.00
_cell.angle_beta   90.00
_cell.angle_gamma   90.00
#
_symmetry.space_group_name_H-M   'P 1'
#
loop_
_entity.id
_entity.type
_entity.pdbx_description
1 polymer ?
#
loop_
_entity_poly.entity_id
_entity_poly.type
_entity_poly.pdbx_seq_one_letter_code
_entity_poly.pdbx_strand_id
1 'polypeptide(L)'
;MAPPEPQTAPTARRLPDAAPPQWHRGLTLTATISLFIGTRSAWTTAMTSAPPVAAVISVCYAGILAAGVLALAVRRRRTLARVDLGVLALAVTLVVCGFWLNHAGTDEGVLTAQAASEILHGHPVYGQPWPWLFGTPRVGITKTMSGGADYTYGYPPLTALLAAPVHAVLHSTAAATLVTTGALIAGSVALWLLVPAPWRPSVTAVCLGFGFLPSYARDGYPAITALALLVPAVVRWHRTGAGGRLSRAGVLRAVCLGLACAAQQLAWFLLPFLIVGVYAVRRGELGNRRALAVAARYTGTAALAWLLVNTYFIAQTPGAWLSGSLLPLTQKAILHGQGAMGISYYFTDGSSHLDYYSYASILLLLGLLAATVLFVRRLGPAITVLPWCAFYLATRSQDGYYLMMTPLWMAAAATVPASALVTAWQPRLPRINSRRAKTALTAGLLAPAVLCTGIAAASPPPLHLTIDQVAVADRSRPGISGLTVEAVNTTGTAIAPHFATRTGQGASGWWTASSGPSVLAPHAHARYTLRAPGGFHPLPGSKNPHLYLIAVSGTPMTITTTPVPLPTRSHGA
;
A
#
# COMPACT_ATOMS: atom_id res chain seq x y z
N MET A 1 59.05 16.70 54.70
CA MET A 1 58.22 16.02 53.67
C MET A 1 56.80 16.52 53.83
N ALA A 2 56.37 17.45 52.99
CA ALA A 2 54.98 17.90 52.93
C ALA A 2 54.19 16.98 51.97
N PRO A 3 52.90 16.69 52.24
CA PRO A 3 52.10 15.87 51.35
C PRO A 3 51.78 16.62 50.03
N PRO A 4 51.64 15.93 48.89
CA PRO A 4 51.34 16.56 47.62
C PRO A 4 49.89 17.07 47.59
N GLU A 5 49.71 18.27 47.03
CA GLU A 5 48.40 18.88 46.81
C GLU A 5 47.50 18.01 45.91
N PRO A 6 46.18 17.97 46.16
CA PRO A 6 45.22 17.32 45.28
C PRO A 6 45.12 18.10 43.96
N GLN A 7 45.57 17.49 42.86
CA GLN A 7 45.28 17.98 41.52
C GLN A 7 43.77 17.98 41.28
N THR A 8 43.15 19.17 41.33
CA THR A 8 41.78 19.39 40.88
C THR A 8 41.68 19.02 39.41
N ALA A 9 40.97 17.92 39.12
CA ALA A 9 40.66 17.49 37.76
C ALA A 9 39.97 18.64 36.99
N PRO A 10 40.39 18.94 35.75
CA PRO A 10 39.78 20.00 34.98
C PRO A 10 38.30 19.67 34.72
N THR A 11 37.42 20.49 35.27
CA THR A 11 35.99 20.50 35.02
C THR A 11 35.75 20.38 33.53
N ALA A 12 35.19 19.24 33.08
CA ALA A 12 34.93 18.96 31.68
C ALA A 12 34.07 20.10 31.08
N ARG A 13 34.72 21.02 30.37
CA ARG A 13 34.12 22.17 29.72
C ARG A 13 33.11 21.62 28.72
N ARG A 14 31.81 21.70 29.04
CA ARG A 14 30.72 21.32 28.12
C ARG A 14 30.95 22.10 26.82
N LEU A 15 31.34 21.39 25.76
CA LEU A 15 31.43 21.96 24.42
C LEU A 15 30.11 22.69 24.11
N PRO A 16 30.15 23.92 23.57
CA PRO A 16 28.96 24.65 23.19
C PRO A 16 28.06 23.77 22.30
N ASP A 17 26.77 23.69 22.63
CA ASP A 17 25.80 22.98 21.78
C ASP A 17 25.85 23.59 20.37
N ALA A 18 26.41 22.85 19.41
CA ALA A 18 26.57 23.30 18.04
C ALA A 18 25.21 23.73 17.44
N ALA A 19 25.27 24.71 16.53
CA ALA A 19 24.10 25.13 15.77
C ALA A 19 23.51 23.94 15.00
N PRO A 20 22.17 23.83 14.88
CA PRO A 20 21.57 22.80 14.06
C PRO A 20 21.96 22.99 12.59
N PRO A 21 22.31 21.92 11.87
CA PRO A 21 22.63 22.02 10.46
C PRO A 21 21.39 22.43 9.65
N GLN A 22 21.59 23.17 8.55
CA GLN A 22 20.49 23.74 7.76
C GLN A 22 19.48 22.69 7.26
N TRP A 23 19.95 21.50 6.90
CA TRP A 23 19.06 20.42 6.47
C TRP A 23 18.13 19.91 7.59
N HIS A 24 18.55 19.92 8.87
CA HIS A 24 17.67 19.55 9.99
C HIS A 24 16.54 20.58 10.14
N ARG A 25 16.85 21.87 9.99
CA ARG A 25 15.82 22.92 9.93
C ARG A 25 14.87 22.70 8.76
N GLY A 26 15.41 22.42 7.58
CA GLY A 26 14.63 22.11 6.38
C GLY A 26 13.65 20.95 6.61
N LEU A 27 14.10 19.85 7.21
CA LEU A 27 13.23 18.72 7.53
C LEU A 27 12.15 19.08 8.56
N THR A 28 12.49 19.88 9.57
CA THR A 28 11.52 20.38 10.56
C THR A 28 10.46 21.23 9.89
N LEU A 29 10.88 22.16 9.02
CA LEU A 29 9.97 23.00 8.25
C LEU A 29 9.08 22.16 7.32
N THR A 30 9.63 21.19 6.59
CA THR A 30 8.85 20.28 5.74
C THR A 30 7.81 19.50 6.56
N ALA A 31 8.15 19.04 7.77
CA ALA A 31 7.20 18.40 8.66
C ALA A 31 6.06 19.36 9.04
N THR A 32 6.36 20.60 9.39
CA THR A 32 5.32 21.61 9.69
C THR A 32 4.43 21.92 8.48
N ILE A 33 5.03 22.08 7.28
CA ILE A 33 4.28 22.30 6.02
C ILE A 33 3.37 21.12 5.72
N SER A 34 3.86 19.88 5.87
CA SER A 34 3.04 18.70 5.62
C SER A 34 1.82 18.66 6.53
N LEU A 35 1.96 18.95 7.83
CA LEU A 35 0.84 19.04 8.76
C LEU A 35 -0.12 20.16 8.38
N PHE A 36 0.39 21.31 7.97
CA PHE A 36 -0.43 22.44 7.55
C PHE A 36 -1.34 22.08 6.37
N ILE A 37 -0.77 21.42 5.36
CA ILE A 37 -1.51 20.91 4.19
C ILE A 37 -2.53 19.84 4.62
N GLY A 38 -2.12 18.87 5.44
CA GLY A 38 -2.97 17.76 5.87
C GLY A 38 -4.12 18.17 6.79
N THR A 39 -4.00 19.27 7.54
CA THR A 39 -4.99 19.70 8.54
C THR A 39 -6.24 20.34 7.92
N ARG A 40 -6.11 20.94 6.73
CA ARG A 40 -7.17 21.77 6.13
C ARG A 40 -8.51 21.03 5.95
N SER A 41 -8.47 19.81 5.42
CA SER A 41 -9.67 19.01 5.19
C SER A 41 -10.34 18.61 6.51
N ALA A 42 -9.54 18.17 7.49
CA ALA A 42 -10.03 17.78 8.81
C ALA A 42 -10.72 18.94 9.54
N TRP A 43 -10.13 20.14 9.50
CA TRP A 43 -10.74 21.33 10.09
C TRP A 43 -12.08 21.68 9.44
N THR A 44 -12.15 21.65 8.10
CA THR A 44 -13.37 21.97 7.34
C THR A 44 -14.51 21.01 7.71
N THR A 45 -14.22 19.72 7.81
CA THR A 45 -15.19 18.71 8.25
C THR A 45 -15.57 18.89 9.72
N ALA A 46 -14.61 19.19 10.60
CA ALA A 46 -14.87 19.35 12.03
C ALA A 46 -15.77 20.56 12.32
N MET A 47 -15.59 21.67 11.60
CA MET A 47 -16.40 22.88 11.81
C MET A 47 -17.89 22.65 11.59
N THR A 48 -18.26 21.76 10.67
CA THR A 48 -19.66 21.47 10.34
C THR A 48 -20.28 20.35 11.17
N SER A 49 -19.45 19.45 11.75
CA SER A 49 -19.93 18.22 12.39
C SER A 49 -19.57 18.09 13.87
N ALA A 50 -18.46 18.69 14.33
CA ALA A 50 -17.95 18.56 15.70
C ALA A 50 -17.13 19.82 16.12
N PRO A 51 -17.80 20.93 16.49
CA PRO A 51 -17.12 22.20 16.83
C PRO A 51 -16.03 22.10 17.92
N PRO A 52 -16.16 21.28 18.99
CA PRO A 52 -15.07 21.10 19.96
C PRO A 52 -13.80 20.52 19.34
N VAL A 53 -13.93 19.57 18.40
CA VAL A 53 -12.79 19.01 17.67
C VAL A 53 -12.17 20.08 16.76
N ALA A 54 -12.99 20.92 16.13
CA ALA A 54 -12.51 22.04 15.33
C ALA A 54 -11.71 23.06 16.15
N ALA A 55 -12.11 23.32 17.40
CA ALA A 55 -11.35 24.17 18.32
C ALA A 55 -9.96 23.58 18.62
N VAL A 56 -9.87 22.28 18.93
CA VAL A 56 -8.58 21.60 19.12
C VAL A 56 -7.71 21.67 17.88
N ILE A 57 -8.27 21.40 16.69
CA ILE A 57 -7.56 21.51 15.42
C ILE A 57 -7.06 22.95 15.19
N SER A 58 -7.84 23.97 15.58
CA SER A 58 -7.45 25.38 15.46
C SER A 58 -6.26 25.73 16.37
N VAL A 59 -6.23 25.19 17.60
CA VAL A 59 -5.04 25.30 18.48
C VAL A 59 -3.84 24.59 17.86
N CYS A 60 -4.03 23.40 17.29
CA CYS A 60 -2.96 22.71 16.57
C CYS A 60 -2.44 23.54 15.39
N TYR A 61 -3.31 24.22 14.65
CA TYR A 61 -2.96 25.10 13.54
C TYR A 61 -2.05 26.25 13.98
N ALA A 62 -2.39 26.93 15.08
CA ALA A 62 -1.52 27.96 15.69
C ALA A 62 -0.17 27.36 16.14
N GLY A 63 -0.19 26.16 16.72
CA GLY A 63 1.01 25.42 17.09
C GLY A 63 1.92 25.09 15.90
N ILE A 64 1.35 24.71 14.75
CA ILE A 64 2.10 24.44 13.51
C ILE A 64 2.79 25.71 13.01
N LEU A 65 2.10 26.86 13.01
CA LEU A 65 2.68 28.14 12.61
C LEU A 65 3.85 28.55 13.53
N ALA A 66 3.65 28.44 14.85
CA ALA A 66 4.71 28.70 15.83
C ALA A 66 5.91 27.76 15.63
N ALA A 67 5.67 26.47 15.39
CA ALA A 67 6.72 25.50 15.10
C ALA A 67 7.49 25.84 13.80
N GLY A 68 6.80 26.32 12.77
CA GLY A 68 7.43 26.78 11.52
C GLY A 68 8.39 27.95 11.73
N VAL A 69 7.98 28.95 12.53
CA VAL A 69 8.86 30.07 12.92
C VAL A 69 10.05 29.56 13.75
N LEU A 70 9.80 28.70 14.74
CA LEU A 70 10.84 28.16 15.62
C LEU A 70 11.85 27.29 14.87
N ALA A 71 11.43 26.52 13.86
CA ALA A 71 12.32 25.73 13.01
C ALA A 71 13.40 26.60 12.34
N LEU A 72 13.05 27.82 11.96
CA LEU A 72 13.94 28.79 11.32
C LEU A 72 14.73 29.64 12.33
N ALA A 73 14.14 30.00 13.47
CA ALA A 73 14.74 30.94 14.43
C ALA A 73 15.66 30.30 15.49
N VAL A 74 15.40 29.04 15.89
CA VAL A 74 16.08 28.42 17.03
C VAL A 74 17.58 28.24 16.77
N ARG A 75 18.45 28.72 17.66
CA ARG A 75 19.92 28.67 17.44
C ARG A 75 20.61 27.38 17.91
N ARG A 76 19.96 26.59 18.76
CA ARG A 76 20.57 25.40 19.40
C ARG A 76 19.94 24.11 18.92
N ARG A 77 20.75 23.09 18.66
CA ARG A 77 20.30 21.78 18.19
C ARG A 77 19.33 21.08 19.16
N ARG A 78 19.58 21.17 20.48
CA ARG A 78 18.67 20.59 21.50
C ARG A 78 17.30 21.23 21.49
N THR A 79 17.25 22.54 21.31
CA THR A 79 15.99 23.28 21.25
C THR A 79 15.23 22.93 19.97
N LEU A 80 15.92 22.76 18.83
CA LEU A 80 15.27 22.29 17.59
C LEU A 80 14.70 20.88 17.77
N ALA A 81 15.43 19.98 18.44
CA ALA A 81 14.91 18.64 18.76
C ALA A 81 13.67 18.65 19.67
N ARG A 82 13.48 19.69 20.50
CA ARG A 82 12.23 19.89 21.27
C ARG A 82 11.10 20.39 20.38
N VAL A 83 11.39 21.25 19.40
CA VAL A 83 10.42 21.64 18.37
C VAL A 83 9.97 20.41 17.59
N ASP A 84 10.88 19.52 17.19
CA ASP A 84 10.55 18.26 16.50
C ASP A 84 9.57 17.38 17.30
N LEU A 85 9.74 17.34 18.63
CA LEU A 85 8.84 16.62 19.53
C LEU A 85 7.47 17.31 19.61
N GLY A 86 7.43 18.64 19.67
CA GLY A 86 6.18 19.41 19.59
C GLY A 86 5.43 19.16 18.28
N VAL A 87 6.14 19.14 17.16
CA VAL A 87 5.58 18.82 15.84
C VAL A 87 5.00 17.39 15.80
N LEU A 88 5.68 16.42 16.42
CA LEU A 88 5.13 15.07 16.57
C LEU A 88 3.86 15.05 17.42
N ALA A 89 3.84 15.75 18.56
CA ALA A 89 2.67 15.81 19.44
C ALA A 89 1.45 16.44 18.75
N LEU A 90 1.66 17.52 17.99
CA LEU A 90 0.64 18.14 17.16
C LEU A 90 0.10 17.14 16.12
N ALA A 91 0.99 16.42 15.43
CA ALA A 91 0.61 15.42 14.43
C ALA A 91 -0.23 14.28 15.02
N VAL A 92 0.16 13.73 16.17
CA VAL A 92 -0.59 12.69 16.88
C VAL A 92 -1.97 13.21 17.29
N THR A 93 -2.05 14.44 17.81
CA THR A 93 -3.31 15.08 18.19
C THR A 93 -4.25 15.20 16.98
N LEU A 94 -3.73 15.62 15.82
CA LEU A 94 -4.51 15.72 14.59
C LEU A 94 -5.00 14.36 14.08
N VAL A 95 -4.20 13.30 14.22
CA VAL A 95 -4.60 11.92 13.86
C VAL A 95 -5.75 11.45 14.76
N VAL A 96 -5.66 11.71 16.06
CA VAL A 96 -6.73 11.38 17.03
C VAL A 96 -8.00 12.18 16.73
N CYS A 97 -7.89 13.48 16.46
CA CYS A 97 -9.03 14.30 16.02
C CYS A 97 -9.64 13.73 14.74
N GLY A 98 -8.81 13.36 13.77
CA GLY A 98 -9.24 12.75 12.53
C GLY A 98 -9.99 11.43 12.75
N PHE A 99 -9.53 10.58 13.66
CA PHE A 99 -10.19 9.34 14.02
C PHE A 99 -11.56 9.61 14.67
N TRP A 100 -11.61 10.60 15.57
CA TRP A 100 -12.86 10.99 16.21
C TRP A 100 -13.93 11.43 15.19
N LEU A 101 -13.52 12.21 14.18
CA LEU A 101 -14.41 12.66 13.09
C LEU A 101 -14.87 11.52 12.16
N ASN A 102 -14.03 10.50 11.96
CA ASN A 102 -14.34 9.36 11.11
C ASN A 102 -13.58 8.11 11.54
N HIS A 103 -14.29 7.16 12.17
CA HIS A 103 -13.77 5.87 12.63
C HIS A 103 -14.58 4.67 12.10
N ALA A 104 -15.53 4.90 11.19
CA ALA A 104 -16.43 3.85 10.70
C ALA A 104 -15.70 2.78 9.86
N GLY A 105 -14.57 3.15 9.24
CA GLY A 105 -13.80 2.30 8.33
C GLY A 105 -14.36 2.25 6.91
N THR A 106 -13.61 1.62 6.02
CA THR A 106 -14.08 1.21 4.69
C THR A 106 -14.30 -0.30 4.66
N ASP A 107 -14.42 -0.87 3.46
CA ASP A 107 -14.43 -2.31 3.20
C ASP A 107 -13.40 -3.11 4.01
N GLU A 108 -12.15 -2.67 4.04
CA GLU A 108 -11.09 -3.38 4.76
C GLU A 108 -11.29 -3.41 6.28
N GLY A 109 -11.69 -2.28 6.85
CA GLY A 109 -12.00 -2.16 8.27
C GLY A 109 -13.25 -2.95 8.65
N VAL A 110 -14.29 -2.93 7.82
CA VAL A 110 -15.54 -3.67 8.05
C VAL A 110 -15.29 -5.18 7.95
N LEU A 111 -14.56 -5.64 6.95
CA LEU A 111 -14.15 -7.05 6.82
C LEU A 111 -13.29 -7.50 8.01
N THR A 112 -12.35 -6.67 8.46
CA THR A 112 -11.50 -6.96 9.62
C THR A 112 -12.31 -7.01 10.92
N ALA A 113 -13.28 -6.13 11.10
CA ALA A 113 -14.17 -6.15 12.24
C ALA A 113 -15.11 -7.36 12.24
N GLN A 114 -15.63 -7.77 11.07
CA GLN A 114 -16.40 -9.01 10.96
C GLN A 114 -15.53 -10.23 11.29
N ALA A 115 -14.32 -10.31 10.74
CA ALA A 115 -13.37 -11.38 11.07
C ALA A 115 -13.05 -11.42 12.58
N ALA A 116 -12.88 -10.26 13.21
CA ALA A 116 -12.69 -10.14 14.65
C ALA A 116 -13.90 -10.67 15.44
N SER A 117 -15.12 -10.38 15.00
CA SER A 117 -16.34 -10.94 15.58
C SER A 117 -16.39 -12.48 15.44
N GLU A 118 -16.10 -13.03 14.26
CA GLU A 118 -16.09 -14.49 14.06
C GLU A 118 -15.03 -15.18 14.94
N ILE A 119 -13.85 -14.56 15.11
CA ILE A 119 -12.81 -15.05 16.02
C ILE A 119 -13.33 -15.14 17.47
N LEU A 120 -14.05 -14.13 17.96
CA LEU A 120 -14.60 -14.14 19.32
C LEU A 120 -15.64 -15.23 19.54
N HIS A 121 -16.40 -15.59 18.49
CA HIS A 121 -17.41 -16.64 18.54
C HIS A 121 -16.85 -18.03 18.18
N GLY A 122 -15.55 -18.14 17.89
CA GLY A 122 -14.91 -19.42 17.53
C GLY A 122 -15.32 -19.94 16.14
N HIS A 123 -15.85 -19.08 15.28
CA HIS A 123 -16.30 -19.44 13.94
C HIS A 123 -15.16 -19.35 12.90
N PRO A 124 -15.28 -20.06 11.77
CA PRO A 124 -14.33 -19.93 10.66
C PRO A 124 -14.33 -18.53 10.06
N VAL A 125 -13.13 -17.99 9.81
CA VAL A 125 -12.94 -16.69 9.14
C VAL A 125 -12.77 -16.85 7.62
N TYR A 126 -11.95 -17.82 7.22
CA TYR A 126 -11.57 -17.97 5.81
C TYR A 126 -12.59 -18.81 5.04
N GLY A 127 -12.81 -18.44 3.78
CA GLY A 127 -13.80 -19.09 2.90
C GLY A 127 -15.25 -18.73 3.21
N GLN A 128 -15.50 -17.81 4.16
CA GLN A 128 -16.83 -17.32 4.48
C GLN A 128 -17.14 -16.02 3.71
N PRO A 129 -18.24 -15.96 2.94
CA PRO A 129 -18.68 -14.73 2.29
C PRO A 129 -19.59 -13.92 3.22
N TRP A 130 -19.41 -12.60 3.25
CA TRP A 130 -20.21 -11.69 4.05
C TRP A 130 -20.88 -10.59 3.20
N PRO A 131 -21.80 -10.95 2.29
CA PRO A 131 -22.37 -10.01 1.32
C PRO A 131 -23.17 -8.87 1.96
N TRP A 132 -23.74 -9.08 3.15
CA TRP A 132 -24.53 -8.06 3.86
C TRP A 132 -23.71 -6.86 4.35
N LEU A 133 -22.37 -6.98 4.40
CA LEU A 133 -21.48 -5.87 4.75
C LEU A 133 -21.41 -4.82 3.64
N PHE A 134 -21.73 -5.25 2.41
CA PHE A 134 -21.65 -4.44 1.21
C PHE A 134 -23.05 -3.94 0.84
N GLY A 135 -23.15 -2.67 0.43
CA GLY A 135 -24.44 -2.03 0.13
C GLY A 135 -24.59 -0.62 0.69
N THR A 136 -23.65 -0.20 1.55
CA THR A 136 -23.55 1.21 1.97
C THR A 136 -22.56 1.96 1.08
N PRO A 137 -22.74 3.28 0.84
CA PRO A 137 -21.82 4.06 0.01
C PRO A 137 -20.36 4.12 0.51
N ARG A 138 -20.10 3.74 1.77
CA ARG A 138 -18.76 3.80 2.40
C ARG A 138 -17.98 2.49 2.26
N VAL A 139 -18.66 1.39 1.97
CA VAL A 139 -18.06 0.06 1.89
C VAL A 139 -17.95 -0.32 0.41
N GLY A 140 -16.74 -0.17 -0.13
CA GLY A 140 -16.41 -0.59 -1.48
C GLY A 140 -16.50 -2.10 -1.64
N ILE A 141 -16.77 -2.57 -2.85
CA ILE A 141 -16.74 -4.00 -3.16
C ILE A 141 -15.69 -4.28 -4.23
N THR A 142 -14.83 -5.27 -3.98
CA THR A 142 -13.85 -5.72 -4.97
C THR A 142 -14.57 -6.56 -6.02
N LYS A 143 -14.66 -6.05 -7.25
CA LYS A 143 -15.26 -6.78 -8.37
C LYS A 143 -14.24 -7.66 -9.07
N THR A 144 -14.68 -8.77 -9.66
CA THR A 144 -13.81 -9.72 -10.38
C THR A 144 -14.02 -9.62 -11.89
N MET A 145 -13.00 -9.98 -12.67
CA MET A 145 -13.05 -9.98 -14.14
C MET A 145 -14.09 -10.96 -14.71
N SER A 146 -14.63 -11.86 -13.88
CA SER A 146 -15.70 -12.81 -14.22
C SER A 146 -17.12 -12.29 -13.92
N GLY A 147 -17.29 -10.97 -13.81
CA GLY A 147 -18.59 -10.35 -13.52
C GLY A 147 -19.12 -10.58 -12.10
N GLY A 148 -18.27 -11.09 -11.20
CA GLY A 148 -18.59 -11.34 -9.80
C GLY A 148 -18.02 -10.28 -8.87
N ALA A 149 -18.02 -10.61 -7.58
CA ALA A 149 -17.38 -9.82 -6.56
C ALA A 149 -16.85 -10.71 -5.43
N ASP A 150 -15.81 -10.23 -4.76
CA ASP A 150 -15.27 -10.86 -3.57
C ASP A 150 -15.93 -10.28 -2.32
N TYR A 151 -16.40 -11.19 -1.47
CA TYR A 151 -17.11 -10.92 -0.22
C TYR A 151 -16.39 -11.51 0.99
N THR A 152 -15.17 -12.03 0.80
CA THR A 152 -14.46 -12.84 1.80
C THR A 152 -13.33 -12.05 2.45
N TYR A 153 -12.87 -12.53 3.62
CA TYR A 153 -11.69 -11.97 4.27
C TYR A 153 -10.40 -12.50 3.63
N GLY A 154 -9.69 -11.64 2.91
CA GLY A 154 -8.50 -11.97 2.11
C GLY A 154 -7.15 -11.65 2.76
N TYR A 155 -7.05 -11.52 4.10
CA TYR A 155 -5.80 -11.11 4.77
C TYR A 155 -5.28 -12.12 5.78
N PRO A 156 -3.96 -12.14 6.06
CA PRO A 156 -3.41 -12.76 7.25
C PRO A 156 -4.08 -12.27 8.56
N PRO A 157 -4.16 -13.12 9.59
CA PRO A 157 -5.16 -12.94 10.65
C PRO A 157 -4.73 -11.99 11.78
N LEU A 158 -3.48 -11.53 11.85
CA LEU A 158 -2.97 -10.79 13.02
C LEU A 158 -3.79 -9.53 13.32
N THR A 159 -4.16 -8.75 12.30
CA THR A 159 -4.92 -7.51 12.52
C THR A 159 -6.32 -7.82 13.07
N ALA A 160 -7.00 -8.84 12.53
CA ALA A 160 -8.29 -9.28 13.05
C ALA A 160 -8.19 -9.85 14.48
N LEU A 161 -7.14 -10.62 14.77
CA LEU A 161 -6.84 -11.11 16.12
C LEU A 161 -6.61 -9.97 17.13
N LEU A 162 -5.91 -8.91 16.73
CA LEU A 162 -5.72 -7.73 17.57
C LEU A 162 -7.02 -6.92 17.73
N ALA A 163 -7.87 -6.93 16.70
CA ALA A 163 -9.18 -6.26 16.74
C ALA A 163 -10.22 -7.02 17.57
N ALA A 164 -10.12 -8.35 17.70
CA ALA A 164 -11.03 -9.18 18.49
C ALA A 164 -11.22 -8.69 19.94
N PRO A 165 -10.19 -8.52 20.78
CA PRO A 165 -10.38 -8.03 22.15
C PRO A 165 -10.93 -6.60 22.20
N VAL A 166 -10.63 -5.76 21.21
CA VAL A 166 -11.19 -4.40 21.11
C VAL A 166 -12.67 -4.46 20.73
N HIS A 167 -13.03 -5.37 19.82
CA HIS A 167 -14.40 -5.59 19.37
C HIS A 167 -15.27 -6.16 20.49
N ALA A 168 -14.72 -7.00 21.38
CA ALA A 168 -15.41 -7.49 22.56
C ALA A 168 -15.84 -6.38 23.54
N VAL A 169 -15.22 -5.19 23.45
CA VAL A 169 -15.60 -4.02 24.26
C VAL A 169 -16.47 -3.05 23.45
N LEU A 170 -16.06 -2.70 22.23
CA LEU A 170 -16.70 -1.65 21.42
C LEU A 170 -17.87 -2.13 20.56
N HIS A 171 -17.99 -3.44 20.31
CA HIS A 171 -19.06 -4.07 19.51
C HIS A 171 -19.32 -3.38 18.16
N SER A 172 -18.27 -2.85 17.52
CA SER A 172 -18.39 -2.04 16.31
C SER A 172 -17.18 -2.16 15.39
N THR A 173 -17.34 -1.66 14.16
CA THR A 173 -16.26 -1.58 13.16
C THR A 173 -15.12 -0.66 13.58
N ALA A 174 -15.38 0.23 14.55
CA ALA A 174 -14.40 1.07 15.20
C ALA A 174 -13.25 0.26 15.83
N ALA A 175 -13.47 -1.02 16.17
CA ALA A 175 -12.43 -1.88 16.72
C ALA A 175 -11.26 -2.06 15.76
N ALA A 176 -11.54 -2.33 14.47
CA ALA A 176 -10.50 -2.50 13.47
C ALA A 176 -9.74 -1.20 13.21
N THR A 177 -10.48 -0.09 13.06
CA THR A 177 -9.91 1.23 12.78
C THR A 177 -9.11 1.79 13.96
N LEU A 178 -9.50 1.47 15.20
CA LEU A 178 -8.75 1.81 16.41
C LEU A 178 -7.42 1.06 16.46
N VAL A 179 -7.40 -0.24 16.13
CA VAL A 179 -6.17 -1.05 16.07
C VAL A 179 -5.19 -0.49 15.05
N THR A 180 -5.64 -0.21 13.82
CA THR A 180 -4.77 0.32 12.76
C THR A 180 -4.33 1.75 13.05
N THR A 181 -5.18 2.60 13.61
CA THR A 181 -4.81 3.96 14.05
C THR A 181 -3.79 3.92 15.19
N GLY A 182 -4.01 3.08 16.19
CA GLY A 182 -3.06 2.84 17.27
C GLY A 182 -1.71 2.32 16.76
N ALA A 183 -1.74 1.36 15.82
CA ALA A 183 -0.54 0.86 15.17
C ALA A 183 0.22 1.94 14.40
N LEU A 184 -0.47 2.83 13.67
CA LEU A 184 0.16 3.96 12.99
C LEU A 184 0.87 4.89 13.98
N ILE A 185 0.20 5.28 15.07
CA ILE A 185 0.77 6.16 16.09
C ILE A 185 1.98 5.49 16.74
N ALA A 186 1.83 4.24 17.20
CA ALA A 186 2.90 3.48 17.83
C ALA A 186 4.09 3.26 16.90
N GLY A 187 3.85 2.87 15.65
CA GLY A 187 4.87 2.70 14.62
C GLY A 187 5.60 4.01 14.29
N SER A 188 4.89 5.13 14.23
CA SER A 188 5.46 6.45 14.00
C SER A 188 6.35 6.89 15.15
N VAL A 189 5.89 6.74 16.40
CA VAL A 189 6.68 7.04 17.60
C VAL A 189 7.91 6.13 17.67
N ALA A 190 7.75 4.82 17.43
CA ALA A 190 8.86 3.89 17.39
C ALA A 190 9.90 4.29 16.34
N LEU A 191 9.46 4.62 15.11
CA LEU A 191 10.36 5.07 14.06
C LEU A 191 11.08 6.36 14.45
N TRP A 192 10.37 7.34 15.02
CA TRP A 192 10.92 8.61 15.50
C TRP A 192 11.99 8.40 16.57
N LEU A 193 11.80 7.43 17.48
CA LEU A 193 12.78 7.08 18.49
C LEU A 193 14.01 6.37 17.90
N LEU A 194 13.81 5.52 16.89
CA LEU A 194 14.84 4.66 16.31
C LEU A 194 15.76 5.38 15.30
N VAL A 195 15.27 6.43 14.63
CA VAL A 195 16.07 7.24 13.69
C VAL A 195 16.97 8.25 14.42
N PRO A 196 18.10 8.68 13.80
CA PRO A 196 18.93 9.74 14.36
C PRO A 196 18.14 11.03 14.56
N ALA A 197 18.43 11.78 15.63
CA ALA A 197 17.66 12.96 16.01
C ALA A 197 17.37 13.96 14.87
N PRO A 198 18.33 14.29 13.98
CA PRO A 198 18.05 15.20 12.87
C PRO A 198 17.07 14.71 11.79
N TRP A 199 16.83 13.39 11.71
CA TRP A 199 15.88 12.76 10.77
C TRP A 199 14.47 12.62 11.34
N ARG A 200 14.30 12.89 12.64
CA ARG A 200 13.04 12.73 13.35
C ARG A 200 11.86 13.51 12.73
N PRO A 201 12.04 14.76 12.28
CA PRO A 201 10.94 15.47 11.63
C PRO A 201 10.44 14.80 10.35
N SER A 202 11.33 14.16 9.59
CA SER A 202 10.94 13.43 8.38
C SER A 202 9.97 12.30 8.71
N VAL A 203 10.11 11.66 9.88
CA VAL A 203 9.16 10.64 10.36
C VAL A 203 7.77 11.24 10.53
N THR A 204 7.68 12.38 11.22
CA THR A 204 6.40 13.06 11.42
C THR A 204 5.77 13.44 10.08
N ALA A 205 6.56 13.95 9.14
CA ALA A 205 6.10 14.35 7.81
C ALA A 205 5.50 13.18 7.02
N VAL A 206 6.28 12.10 6.84
CA VAL A 206 5.89 10.96 5.99
C VAL A 206 4.83 10.07 6.63
N CYS A 207 4.84 9.95 7.97
CA CYS A 207 3.89 9.09 8.65
C CYS A 207 2.55 9.78 8.93
N LEU A 208 2.57 11.03 9.37
CA LEU A 208 1.39 11.69 9.94
C LEU A 208 1.02 12.99 9.22
N GLY A 209 2.03 13.70 8.69
CA GLY A 209 1.90 15.04 8.12
C GLY A 209 1.01 15.12 6.89
N PHE A 210 1.32 14.35 5.84
CA PHE A 210 0.61 14.42 4.57
C PHE A 210 -0.84 13.88 4.61
N GLY A 211 -1.31 13.34 5.74
CA GLY A 211 -2.68 12.85 5.90
C GLY A 211 -3.00 11.51 5.22
N PHE A 212 -2.11 11.01 4.36
CA PHE A 212 -2.29 9.75 3.63
C PHE A 212 -2.33 8.50 4.54
N LEU A 213 -1.30 8.21 5.34
CA LEU A 213 -1.38 7.05 6.25
C LEU A 213 -2.48 7.21 7.32
N PRO A 214 -2.71 8.42 7.89
CA PRO A 214 -3.85 8.61 8.78
C PRO A 214 -5.21 8.34 8.13
N SER A 215 -5.41 8.52 6.82
CA SER A 215 -6.65 8.09 6.16
C SER A 215 -6.74 6.56 6.12
N TYR A 216 -5.72 5.88 5.60
CA TYR A 216 -5.70 4.42 5.54
C TYR A 216 -5.82 3.74 6.92
N ALA A 217 -5.25 4.35 7.96
CA ALA A 217 -5.39 3.85 9.32
C ALA A 217 -6.83 3.96 9.83
N ARG A 218 -7.54 5.04 9.50
CA ARG A 218 -8.97 5.21 9.84
C ARG A 218 -9.90 4.38 8.97
N ASP A 219 -9.44 3.98 7.78
CA ASP A 219 -10.15 3.05 6.90
C ASP A 219 -10.08 1.60 7.42
N GLY A 220 -9.21 1.32 8.41
CA GLY A 220 -9.06 -0.01 9.02
C GLY A 220 -8.12 -0.92 8.25
N TYR A 221 -7.22 -0.35 7.45
CA TYR A 221 -6.39 -1.10 6.49
C TYR A 221 -5.29 -1.94 7.20
N PRO A 222 -5.28 -3.29 7.09
CA PRO A 222 -4.31 -4.15 7.79
C PRO A 222 -2.83 -3.87 7.47
N ALA A 223 -2.54 -3.30 6.29
CA ALA A 223 -1.17 -2.94 5.92
C ALA A 223 -0.55 -1.86 6.83
N ILE A 224 -1.36 -1.05 7.53
CA ILE A 224 -0.85 -0.09 8.51
C ILE A 224 -0.26 -0.81 9.73
N THR A 225 -0.92 -1.88 10.19
CA THR A 225 -0.38 -2.76 11.25
C THR A 225 0.91 -3.42 10.78
N ALA A 226 0.93 -3.95 9.55
CA ALA A 226 2.14 -4.53 8.98
C ALA A 226 3.28 -3.50 8.87
N LEU A 227 3.01 -2.28 8.40
CA LEU A 227 3.98 -1.18 8.32
C LEU A 227 4.62 -0.89 9.68
N ALA A 228 3.81 -0.75 10.74
CA ALA A 228 4.29 -0.50 12.09
C ALA A 228 5.25 -1.59 12.58
N LEU A 229 4.97 -2.85 12.23
CA LEU A 229 5.81 -4.01 12.55
C LEU A 229 7.05 -4.11 11.63
N LEU A 230 6.99 -3.60 10.40
CA LEU A 230 8.15 -3.55 9.50
C LEU A 230 9.18 -2.49 9.92
N VAL A 231 8.78 -1.43 10.61
CA VAL A 231 9.69 -0.38 11.13
C VAL A 231 10.91 -0.97 11.86
N PRO A 232 10.76 -1.75 12.96
CA PRO A 232 11.91 -2.32 13.64
C PRO A 232 12.72 -3.24 12.74
N ALA A 233 12.09 -4.00 11.84
CA ALA A 233 12.76 -4.94 10.93
C ALA A 233 13.71 -4.23 9.95
N VAL A 234 13.33 -3.06 9.42
CA VAL A 234 14.13 -2.32 8.44
C VAL A 234 15.15 -1.37 9.07
N VAL A 235 14.86 -0.81 10.25
CA VAL A 235 15.75 0.17 10.87
C VAL A 235 17.08 -0.48 11.22
N ARG A 236 18.17 0.05 10.63
CA ARG A 236 19.54 -0.49 10.77
C ARG A 236 19.61 -1.99 10.48
N TRP A 237 18.85 -2.48 9.49
CA TRP A 237 18.78 -3.91 9.16
C TRP A 237 20.17 -4.52 8.88
N HIS A 238 21.11 -3.74 8.33
CA HIS A 238 22.48 -4.17 8.04
C HIS A 238 23.24 -4.70 9.28
N ARG A 239 22.84 -4.29 10.49
CA ARG A 239 23.43 -4.75 11.77
C ARG A 239 22.87 -6.07 12.27
N THR A 240 21.80 -6.58 11.68
CA THR A 240 21.18 -7.82 12.10
C THR A 240 22.19 -8.96 11.97
N GLY A 241 22.47 -9.63 13.09
CA GLY A 241 23.42 -10.74 13.15
C GLY A 241 24.91 -10.34 13.11
N ALA A 242 25.22 -9.07 13.39
CA ALA A 242 26.60 -8.62 13.55
C ALA A 242 27.38 -9.49 14.55
N GLY A 243 28.64 -9.82 14.23
CA GLY A 243 29.46 -10.74 15.03
C GLY A 243 29.02 -12.22 14.98
N GLY A 244 28.06 -12.58 14.11
CA GLY A 244 27.66 -13.98 13.86
C GLY A 244 26.62 -14.54 14.81
N ARG A 245 26.01 -13.70 15.67
CA ARG A 245 24.95 -14.09 16.60
C ARG A 245 23.74 -13.17 16.45
N LEU A 246 22.54 -13.73 16.59
CA LEU A 246 21.31 -12.95 16.60
C LEU A 246 21.12 -12.39 18.03
N SER A 247 21.43 -11.11 18.22
CA SER A 247 21.20 -10.43 19.50
C SER A 247 19.71 -10.34 19.83
N ARG A 248 19.36 -9.95 21.07
CA ARG A 248 17.95 -9.70 21.46
C ARG A 248 17.24 -8.75 20.50
N ALA A 249 17.92 -7.69 20.05
CA ALA A 249 17.39 -6.79 19.04
C ALA A 249 17.20 -7.48 17.67
N GLY A 250 18.12 -8.36 17.27
CA GLY A 250 17.96 -9.15 16.06
C GLY A 250 16.79 -10.14 16.11
N VAL A 251 16.54 -10.74 17.28
CA VAL A 251 15.37 -11.59 17.52
C VAL A 251 14.08 -10.77 17.42
N LEU A 252 14.02 -9.62 18.10
CA LEU A 252 12.86 -8.74 18.03
C LEU A 252 12.54 -8.33 16.58
N ARG A 253 13.56 -7.98 15.79
CA ARG A 253 13.40 -7.66 14.36
C ARG A 253 12.81 -8.81 13.56
N ALA A 254 13.29 -10.03 13.80
CA ALA A 254 12.79 -11.23 13.15
C ALA A 254 11.32 -11.50 13.54
N VAL A 255 10.99 -11.39 14.83
CA VAL A 255 9.62 -11.52 15.32
C VAL A 255 8.72 -10.48 14.66
N CYS A 256 9.10 -9.20 14.67
CA CYS A 256 8.32 -8.14 14.03
C CYS A 256 8.15 -8.36 12.52
N LEU A 257 9.15 -8.88 11.81
CA LEU A 257 9.02 -9.26 10.41
C LEU A 257 8.00 -10.40 10.21
N GLY A 258 8.04 -11.44 11.05
CA GLY A 258 7.06 -12.52 11.04
C GLY A 258 5.64 -12.05 11.33
N LEU A 259 5.48 -11.20 12.34
CA LEU A 259 4.20 -10.60 12.69
C LEU A 259 3.69 -9.67 11.57
N ALA A 260 4.56 -8.90 10.91
CA ALA A 260 4.17 -8.10 9.76
C ALA A 260 3.62 -8.97 8.62
N CYS A 261 4.29 -10.08 8.31
CA CYS A 261 3.80 -11.08 7.36
C CYS A 261 2.48 -11.73 7.79
N ALA A 262 2.19 -11.78 9.10
CA ALA A 262 0.95 -12.31 9.64
C ALA A 262 -0.16 -11.24 9.75
N ALA A 263 0.16 -9.96 9.55
CA ALA A 263 -0.81 -8.88 9.44
C ALA A 263 -1.25 -8.65 8.00
N GLN A 264 -0.32 -8.68 7.04
CA GLN A 264 -0.64 -8.37 5.64
C GLN A 264 0.42 -8.89 4.63
N GLN A 265 -0.01 -9.31 3.43
CA GLN A 265 0.83 -9.93 2.40
C GLN A 265 1.89 -9.02 1.75
N LEU A 266 1.73 -7.69 1.74
CA LEU A 266 2.71 -6.73 1.24
C LEU A 266 4.06 -6.92 1.94
N ALA A 267 4.07 -7.29 3.22
CA ALA A 267 5.30 -7.61 3.94
C ALA A 267 6.09 -8.78 3.30
N TRP A 268 5.41 -9.71 2.62
CA TRP A 268 6.04 -10.86 1.95
C TRP A 268 6.94 -10.43 0.79
N PHE A 269 6.65 -9.29 0.15
CA PHE A 269 7.44 -8.76 -0.96
C PHE A 269 8.78 -8.17 -0.49
N LEU A 270 8.83 -7.63 0.73
CA LEU A 270 10.06 -7.09 1.33
C LEU A 270 10.97 -8.19 1.91
N LEU A 271 10.37 -9.27 2.43
CA LEU A 271 11.06 -10.40 3.05
C LEU A 271 12.27 -10.93 2.26
N PRO A 272 12.15 -11.32 0.96
CA PRO A 272 13.28 -11.88 0.22
C PRO A 272 14.44 -10.88 0.07
N PHE A 273 14.14 -9.59 -0.12
CA PHE A 273 15.17 -8.56 -0.24
C PHE A 273 15.92 -8.35 1.09
N LEU A 274 15.21 -8.35 2.22
CA LEU A 274 15.84 -8.27 3.54
C LEU A 274 16.72 -9.49 3.84
N ILE A 275 16.25 -10.71 3.51
CA ILE A 275 17.04 -11.93 3.72
C ILE A 275 18.31 -11.90 2.86
N VAL A 276 18.21 -11.54 1.58
CA VAL A 276 19.35 -11.38 0.67
C VAL A 276 20.31 -10.33 1.21
N GLY A 277 19.81 -9.16 1.63
CA GLY A 277 20.62 -8.10 2.21
C GLY A 277 21.38 -8.57 3.45
N VAL A 278 20.67 -9.17 4.42
CA VAL A 278 21.29 -9.69 5.64
C VAL A 278 22.35 -10.73 5.30
N TYR A 279 22.02 -11.73 4.48
CA TYR A 279 22.98 -12.76 4.08
C TYR A 279 24.22 -12.16 3.39
N ALA A 280 24.04 -11.23 2.46
CA ALA A 280 25.13 -10.60 1.74
C ALA A 280 26.07 -9.83 2.66
N VAL A 281 25.54 -8.99 3.56
CA VAL A 281 26.36 -8.25 4.53
C VAL A 281 27.08 -9.23 5.46
N ARG A 282 26.36 -10.20 6.03
CA ARG A 282 26.95 -11.18 6.95
C ARG A 282 28.01 -12.05 6.27
N ARG A 283 27.83 -12.42 5.00
CA ARG A 283 28.81 -13.23 4.24
C ARG A 283 30.08 -12.45 3.95
N GLY A 284 29.95 -11.15 3.69
CA GLY A 284 31.08 -10.25 3.56
C GLY A 284 31.95 -10.16 4.81
N GLU A 285 31.32 -10.20 5.99
CA GLU A 285 32.00 -10.06 7.28
C GLU A 285 32.49 -11.40 7.88
N LEU A 286 31.72 -12.48 7.72
CA LEU A 286 31.89 -13.72 8.52
C LEU A 286 32.18 -14.97 7.69
N GLY A 287 32.16 -14.85 6.36
CA GLY A 287 32.19 -15.99 5.44
C GLY A 287 30.85 -16.73 5.33
N ASN A 288 30.80 -17.74 4.43
CA ASN A 288 29.53 -18.34 3.98
C ASN A 288 28.76 -19.07 5.10
N ARG A 289 29.40 -20.01 5.82
CA ARG A 289 28.71 -20.88 6.80
C ARG A 289 28.05 -20.09 7.92
N ARG A 290 28.77 -19.13 8.51
CA ARG A 290 28.26 -18.29 9.60
C ARG A 290 27.17 -17.34 9.12
N ALA A 291 27.29 -16.78 7.92
CA ALA A 291 26.26 -15.95 7.31
C ALA A 291 24.97 -16.72 7.06
N LEU A 292 25.08 -17.94 6.53
CA LEU A 292 23.94 -18.82 6.33
C LEU A 292 23.25 -19.16 7.66
N ALA A 293 24.02 -19.47 8.71
CA ALA A 293 23.47 -19.74 10.04
C ALA A 293 22.72 -18.53 10.62
N VAL A 294 23.24 -17.31 10.44
CA VAL A 294 22.55 -16.08 10.87
C VAL A 294 21.26 -15.87 10.07
N ALA A 295 21.32 -15.97 8.75
CA ALA A 295 20.15 -15.81 7.89
C ALA A 295 19.07 -16.87 8.23
N ALA A 296 19.47 -18.13 8.41
CA ALA A 296 18.57 -19.22 8.80
C ALA A 296 17.92 -18.98 10.16
N ARG A 297 18.67 -18.51 11.18
CA ARG A 297 18.10 -18.17 12.50
C ARG A 297 17.13 -16.99 12.41
N TYR A 298 17.48 -15.96 11.64
CA TYR A 298 16.62 -14.79 11.43
C TYR A 298 15.32 -15.20 10.73
N THR A 299 15.41 -15.89 9.60
CA THR A 299 14.26 -16.39 8.85
C THR A 299 13.45 -17.38 9.66
N GLY A 300 14.08 -18.32 10.36
CA GLY A 300 13.41 -19.29 11.22
C GLY A 300 12.64 -18.62 12.36
N THR A 301 13.22 -17.60 13.00
CA THR A 301 12.52 -16.84 14.05
C THR A 301 11.31 -16.07 13.48
N ALA A 302 11.45 -15.47 12.31
CA ALA A 302 10.34 -14.79 11.64
C ALA A 302 9.24 -15.79 11.22
N ALA A 303 9.62 -16.94 10.68
CA ALA A 303 8.70 -18.01 10.30
C ALA A 303 7.96 -18.58 11.51
N LEU A 304 8.63 -18.76 12.64
CA LEU A 304 7.99 -19.20 13.88
C LEU A 304 6.97 -18.17 14.38
N ALA A 305 7.32 -16.88 14.43
CA ALA A 305 6.38 -15.84 14.84
C ALA A 305 5.15 -15.76 13.91
N TRP A 306 5.37 -15.84 12.60
CA TRP A 306 4.30 -15.90 11.61
C TRP A 306 3.43 -17.16 11.80
N LEU A 307 4.05 -18.32 11.99
CA LEU A 307 3.35 -19.58 12.15
C LEU A 307 2.50 -19.57 13.41
N LEU A 308 3.04 -19.14 14.56
CA LEU A 308 2.31 -19.06 15.83
C LEU A 308 0.98 -18.28 15.72
N VAL A 309 0.96 -17.22 14.92
CA VAL A 309 -0.26 -16.43 14.67
C VAL A 309 -1.23 -17.14 13.73
N ASN A 310 -0.72 -17.87 12.73
CA ASN A 310 -1.53 -18.51 11.70
C ASN A 310 -1.95 -19.95 12.06
N THR A 311 -1.32 -20.61 13.03
CA THR A 311 -1.50 -22.05 13.31
C THR A 311 -2.95 -22.41 13.56
N TYR A 312 -3.68 -21.61 14.34
CA TYR A 312 -5.10 -21.85 14.62
C TYR A 312 -5.95 -21.90 13.34
N PHE A 313 -5.78 -20.91 12.45
CA PHE A 313 -6.54 -20.80 11.21
C PHE A 313 -6.13 -21.87 10.17
N ILE A 314 -4.84 -22.22 10.13
CA ILE A 314 -4.34 -23.32 9.30
C ILE A 314 -4.94 -24.65 9.76
N ALA A 315 -5.00 -24.89 11.08
CA ALA A 315 -5.55 -26.12 11.64
C ALA A 315 -7.07 -26.25 11.43
N GLN A 316 -7.81 -25.12 11.47
CA GLN A 316 -9.25 -25.12 11.26
C GLN A 316 -9.63 -25.39 9.80
N THR A 317 -9.02 -24.68 8.85
CA THR A 317 -9.35 -24.77 7.41
C THR A 317 -8.14 -24.46 6.53
N PRO A 318 -7.21 -25.41 6.28
CA PRO A 318 -5.94 -25.12 5.61
C PRO A 318 -6.12 -24.65 4.16
N GLY A 319 -7.04 -25.27 3.42
CA GLY A 319 -7.35 -24.88 2.03
C GLY A 319 -7.95 -23.48 1.95
N ALA A 320 -8.95 -23.17 2.79
CA ALA A 320 -9.58 -21.86 2.81
C ALA A 320 -8.61 -20.76 3.29
N TRP A 321 -7.78 -21.04 4.29
CA TRP A 321 -6.73 -20.12 4.75
C TRP A 321 -5.73 -19.82 3.65
N LEU A 322 -5.27 -20.85 2.91
CA LEU A 322 -4.32 -20.67 1.82
C LEU A 322 -4.94 -19.87 0.67
N SER A 323 -6.14 -20.26 0.24
CA SER A 323 -6.89 -19.57 -0.82
C SER A 323 -7.18 -18.12 -0.45
N GLY A 324 -7.60 -17.84 0.79
CA GLY A 324 -7.83 -16.48 1.28
C GLY A 324 -6.54 -15.66 1.38
N SER A 325 -5.46 -16.25 1.86
CA SER A 325 -4.16 -15.56 1.97
C SER A 325 -3.53 -15.27 0.61
N LEU A 326 -3.77 -16.12 -0.39
CA LEU A 326 -3.33 -15.93 -1.77
C LEU A 326 -4.36 -15.21 -2.65
N LEU A 327 -5.52 -14.86 -2.11
CA LEU A 327 -6.62 -14.24 -2.85
C LEU A 327 -6.18 -13.00 -3.64
N PRO A 328 -5.33 -12.09 -3.11
CA PRO A 328 -4.85 -10.95 -3.90
C PRO A 328 -4.11 -11.33 -5.19
N LEU A 329 -3.53 -12.55 -5.26
CA LEU A 329 -2.82 -13.07 -6.42
C LEU A 329 -3.72 -13.86 -7.39
N THR A 330 -4.83 -14.41 -6.91
CA THR A 330 -5.68 -15.35 -7.67
C THR A 330 -7.07 -14.81 -8.02
N GLN A 331 -7.56 -13.79 -7.30
CA GLN A 331 -8.95 -13.30 -7.40
C GLN A 331 -9.36 -12.74 -8.77
N LYS A 332 -8.39 -12.46 -9.66
CA LYS A 332 -8.62 -11.76 -10.94
C LYS A 332 -9.51 -10.54 -10.75
N ALA A 333 -9.16 -9.67 -9.80
CA ALA A 333 -9.90 -8.46 -9.54
C ALA A 333 -9.90 -7.54 -10.77
N ILE A 334 -10.97 -6.77 -10.94
CA ILE A 334 -11.04 -5.76 -11.99
C ILE A 334 -9.91 -4.74 -11.85
N LEU A 335 -9.49 -4.19 -12.99
CA LEU A 335 -8.47 -3.15 -13.07
C LEU A 335 -8.85 -1.97 -12.17
N HIS A 336 -7.89 -1.58 -11.33
CA HIS A 336 -8.08 -0.46 -10.42
C HIS A 336 -6.72 0.10 -9.96
N GLY A 337 -6.60 1.43 -10.00
CA GLY A 337 -5.38 2.15 -9.61
C GLY A 337 -4.81 3.08 -10.69
N GLN A 338 -3.54 3.45 -10.54
CA GLN A 338 -2.87 4.56 -11.23
C GLN A 338 -1.57 4.17 -11.96
N GLY A 339 -1.20 2.89 -11.97
CA GLY A 339 0.02 2.42 -12.64
C GLY A 339 -0.13 2.10 -14.12
N ALA A 340 0.80 1.27 -14.63
CA ALA A 340 0.96 1.00 -16.07
C ALA A 340 -0.28 0.36 -16.74
N MET A 341 -1.10 -0.37 -15.98
CA MET A 341 -2.39 -0.91 -16.45
C MET A 341 -3.37 0.20 -16.89
N GLY A 342 -3.16 1.43 -16.41
CA GLY A 342 -3.90 2.61 -16.82
C GLY A 342 -3.80 2.89 -18.32
N ILE A 343 -2.79 2.38 -19.02
CA ILE A 343 -2.71 2.48 -20.50
C ILE A 343 -3.91 1.77 -21.13
N SER A 344 -4.09 0.48 -20.84
CA SER A 344 -5.23 -0.30 -21.34
C SER A 344 -6.57 0.11 -20.74
N TYR A 345 -6.58 0.72 -19.56
CA TYR A 345 -7.81 1.09 -18.87
C TYR A 345 -8.30 2.51 -19.18
N TYR A 346 -7.41 3.48 -19.38
CA TYR A 346 -7.78 4.90 -19.55
C TYR A 346 -7.43 5.48 -20.93
N PHE A 347 -6.34 5.01 -21.56
CA PHE A 347 -5.74 5.67 -22.72
C PHE A 347 -5.93 4.93 -24.04
N THR A 348 -6.33 3.65 -24.01
CA THR A 348 -6.67 2.87 -25.20
C THR A 348 -8.09 2.30 -25.09
N ASP A 349 -8.57 1.69 -26.18
CA ASP A 349 -9.86 1.00 -26.21
C ASP A 349 -9.83 -0.36 -25.52
N GLY A 350 -8.70 -0.75 -24.91
CA GLY A 350 -8.59 -1.96 -24.11
C GLY A 350 -7.35 -2.79 -24.37
N SER A 351 -7.43 -4.08 -24.03
CA SER A 351 -6.37 -5.07 -24.24
C SER A 351 -6.92 -6.50 -24.18
N SER A 352 -6.44 -7.35 -25.09
CA SER A 352 -6.68 -8.79 -25.12
C SER A 352 -5.71 -9.61 -24.25
N HIS A 353 -4.72 -8.97 -23.61
CA HIS A 353 -3.65 -9.65 -22.86
C HIS A 353 -3.39 -8.99 -21.50
N LEU A 354 -4.44 -8.72 -20.71
CA LEU A 354 -4.25 -8.04 -19.42
C LEU A 354 -3.43 -8.85 -18.41
N ASP A 355 -3.42 -10.18 -18.51
CA ASP A 355 -2.58 -11.05 -17.68
C ASP A 355 -1.08 -10.70 -17.78
N TYR A 356 -0.65 -10.11 -18.90
CA TYR A 356 0.74 -9.71 -19.09
C TYR A 356 1.18 -8.58 -18.15
N TYR A 357 0.27 -7.77 -17.60
CA TYR A 357 0.60 -6.84 -16.51
C TYR A 357 0.99 -7.60 -15.23
N SER A 358 0.26 -8.66 -14.88
CA SER A 358 0.60 -9.54 -13.76
C SER A 358 1.95 -10.23 -13.97
N TYR A 359 2.21 -10.74 -15.18
CA TYR A 359 3.52 -11.32 -15.54
C TYR A 359 4.63 -10.28 -15.45
N ALA A 360 4.40 -9.07 -15.96
CA ALA A 360 5.36 -7.97 -15.88
C ALA A 360 5.70 -7.61 -14.43
N SER A 361 4.71 -7.57 -13.54
CA SER A 361 4.89 -7.32 -12.11
C SER A 361 5.80 -8.37 -11.45
N ILE A 362 5.52 -9.66 -11.67
CA ILE A 362 6.31 -10.77 -11.11
C ILE A 362 7.73 -10.75 -11.69
N LEU A 363 7.87 -10.61 -13.02
CA LEU A 363 9.17 -10.55 -13.69
C LEU A 363 9.99 -9.34 -13.22
N LEU A 364 9.36 -8.19 -12.97
CA LEU A 364 10.03 -7.02 -12.41
C LEU A 364 10.52 -7.31 -10.99
N LEU A 365 9.69 -7.90 -10.13
CA LEU A 365 10.08 -8.26 -8.76
C LEU A 365 11.29 -9.20 -8.76
N LEU A 366 11.26 -10.25 -9.58
CA LEU A 366 12.35 -11.22 -9.73
C LEU A 366 13.61 -10.57 -10.31
N GLY A 367 13.46 -9.73 -11.34
CA GLY A 367 14.56 -8.98 -11.94
C GLY A 367 15.23 -8.02 -10.94
N LEU A 368 14.44 -7.33 -10.12
CA LEU A 368 14.93 -6.44 -9.06
C LEU A 368 15.59 -7.21 -7.90
N LEU A 369 15.06 -8.39 -7.54
CA LEU A 369 15.69 -9.26 -6.55
C LEU A 369 17.04 -9.78 -7.06
N ALA A 370 17.11 -10.23 -8.32
CA ALA A 370 18.35 -10.63 -8.97
C ALA A 370 19.35 -9.47 -9.05
N ALA A 371 18.91 -8.28 -9.45
CA ALA A 371 19.73 -7.08 -9.45
C ALA A 371 20.25 -6.76 -8.04
N THR A 372 19.43 -6.93 -7.01
CA THR A 372 19.84 -6.77 -5.61
C THR A 372 20.93 -7.75 -5.23
N VAL A 373 20.83 -9.03 -5.60
CA VAL A 373 21.88 -10.04 -5.35
C VAL A 373 23.20 -9.64 -6.04
N LEU A 374 23.12 -9.19 -7.29
CA LEU A 374 24.30 -8.88 -8.12
C LEU A 374 24.98 -7.56 -7.75
N PHE A 375 24.20 -6.59 -7.26
CA PHE A 375 24.65 -5.21 -7.01
C PHE A 375 24.32 -4.71 -5.59
N VAL A 376 24.28 -5.61 -4.61
CA VAL A 376 23.86 -5.31 -3.22
C VAL A 376 24.63 -4.17 -2.57
N ARG A 377 25.92 -3.98 -2.92
CA ARG A 377 26.73 -2.88 -2.39
C ARG A 377 26.20 -1.50 -2.77
N ARG A 378 25.52 -1.42 -3.93
CA ARG A 378 24.89 -0.19 -4.44
C ARG A 378 23.41 -0.13 -4.12
N LEU A 379 22.70 -1.25 -4.28
CA LEU A 379 21.24 -1.32 -4.14
C LEU A 379 20.77 -1.60 -2.71
N GLY A 380 21.66 -1.98 -1.79
CA GLY A 380 21.29 -2.32 -0.42
C GLY A 380 20.53 -1.22 0.35
N PRO A 381 20.85 0.09 0.21
CA PRO A 381 20.04 1.13 0.83
C PRO A 381 18.62 1.23 0.24
N ALA A 382 18.41 0.76 -0.99
CA ALA A 382 17.15 0.77 -1.71
C ALA A 382 16.32 -0.50 -1.52
N ILE A 383 16.77 -1.50 -0.73
CA ILE A 383 16.03 -2.75 -0.48
C ILE A 383 14.61 -2.53 0.03
N THR A 384 14.36 -1.42 0.73
CA THR A 384 13.03 -1.05 1.21
C THR A 384 12.17 -0.35 0.17
N VAL A 385 12.69 -0.04 -1.02
CA VAL A 385 12.00 0.64 -2.13
C VAL A 385 11.69 -0.34 -3.26
N LEU A 386 12.69 -1.13 -3.65
CA LEU A 386 12.64 -2.00 -4.84
C LEU A 386 11.44 -2.94 -4.92
N PRO A 387 11.00 -3.62 -3.83
CA PRO A 387 9.87 -4.54 -3.90
C PRO A 387 8.59 -3.87 -4.41
N TRP A 388 8.40 -2.60 -4.08
CA TRP A 388 7.15 -1.89 -4.35
C TRP A 388 7.00 -1.46 -5.81
N CYS A 389 8.12 -1.36 -6.54
CA CYS A 389 8.12 -1.03 -7.97
C CYS A 389 7.30 -2.05 -8.78
N ALA A 390 7.23 -3.32 -8.33
CA ALA A 390 6.44 -4.35 -8.97
C ALA A 390 4.94 -4.00 -9.02
N PHE A 391 4.41 -3.32 -8.00
CA PHE A 391 2.99 -2.96 -7.94
C PHE A 391 2.60 -1.90 -8.95
N TYR A 392 3.55 -1.12 -9.47
CA TYR A 392 3.28 -0.17 -10.57
C TYR A 392 2.85 -0.89 -11.86
N LEU A 393 3.29 -2.15 -12.05
CA LEU A 393 2.96 -2.94 -13.24
C LEU A 393 1.78 -3.89 -13.04
N ALA A 394 1.28 -4.07 -11.81
CA ALA A 394 0.20 -5.00 -11.53
C ALA A 394 -1.14 -4.57 -12.18
N THR A 395 -2.01 -5.54 -12.48
CA THR A 395 -3.37 -5.28 -12.98
C THR A 395 -4.21 -4.46 -12.00
N ARG A 396 -3.97 -4.65 -10.70
CA ARG A 396 -4.47 -3.80 -9.62
C ARG A 396 -3.33 -2.94 -9.08
N SER A 397 -2.99 -1.87 -9.80
CA SER A 397 -1.87 -0.97 -9.46
C SER A 397 -2.30 0.19 -8.56
N GLN A 398 -2.70 -0.12 -7.32
CA GLN A 398 -3.09 0.91 -6.36
C GLN A 398 -1.87 1.66 -5.84
N ASP A 399 -1.91 2.99 -5.93
CA ASP A 399 -0.90 3.88 -5.39
C ASP A 399 -0.64 3.68 -3.90
N GLY A 400 -1.69 3.30 -3.15
CA GLY A 400 -1.58 2.88 -1.76
C GLY A 400 -0.48 1.85 -1.48
N TYR A 401 -0.22 0.90 -2.38
CA TYR A 401 0.75 -0.17 -2.11
C TYR A 401 2.18 0.33 -1.94
N TYR A 402 2.59 1.37 -2.67
CA TYR A 402 3.92 1.96 -2.53
C TYR A 402 3.93 3.18 -1.62
N LEU A 403 2.87 4.01 -1.63
CA LEU A 403 2.79 5.19 -0.76
C LEU A 403 2.75 4.80 0.73
N MET A 404 2.04 3.73 1.09
CA MET A 404 1.99 3.24 2.47
C MET A 404 3.37 2.83 3.01
N MET A 405 4.27 2.39 2.14
CA MET A 405 5.58 1.86 2.52
C MET A 405 6.69 2.92 2.52
N THR A 406 6.39 4.16 2.14
CA THR A 406 7.36 5.28 2.12
C THR A 406 8.07 5.55 3.46
N PRO A 407 7.47 5.32 4.65
CA PRO A 407 8.21 5.44 5.91
C PRO A 407 9.40 4.48 6.01
N LEU A 408 9.31 3.30 5.39
CA LEU A 408 10.42 2.32 5.35
C LEU A 408 11.58 2.83 4.48
N TRP A 409 11.28 3.61 3.43
CA TRP A 409 12.28 4.20 2.53
C TRP A 409 13.10 5.25 3.28
N MET A 410 12.39 6.13 3.99
CA MET A 410 13.01 7.13 4.86
C MET A 410 13.79 6.46 6.00
N ALA A 411 13.26 5.39 6.61
CA ALA A 411 13.96 4.63 7.65
C ALA A 411 15.30 4.05 7.16
N ALA A 412 15.32 3.48 5.94
CA ALA A 412 16.54 2.96 5.34
C ALA A 412 17.54 4.09 5.03
N ALA A 413 17.08 5.20 4.41
CA ALA A 413 17.91 6.36 4.11
C ALA A 413 18.57 6.93 5.38
N ALA A 414 17.82 6.99 6.49
CA ALA A 414 18.31 7.53 7.77
C ALA A 414 19.27 6.57 8.51
N THR A 415 19.25 5.26 8.21
CA THR A 415 19.87 4.25 9.10
C THR A 415 20.75 3.22 8.41
N VAL A 416 20.84 3.22 7.09
CA VAL A 416 21.63 2.26 6.29
C VAL A 416 22.60 3.03 5.39
N PRO A 417 23.75 3.46 5.93
CA PRO A 417 24.72 4.19 5.12
C PRO A 417 25.37 3.25 4.10
N ALA A 418 25.67 3.77 2.89
CA ALA A 418 26.33 2.99 1.84
C ALA A 418 27.68 2.40 2.29
N SER A 419 28.40 3.07 3.20
CA SER A 419 29.65 2.58 3.79
C SER A 419 29.48 1.26 4.54
N ALA A 420 28.31 0.99 5.14
CA ALA A 420 28.03 -0.26 5.83
C ALA A 420 27.86 -1.47 4.88
N LEU A 421 27.80 -1.23 3.57
CA LEU A 421 27.61 -2.25 2.55
C LEU A 421 28.86 -2.49 1.70
N VAL A 422 29.95 -1.76 1.94
CA VAL A 422 31.20 -1.86 1.16
C VAL A 422 31.77 -3.29 1.18
N THR A 423 31.68 -3.95 2.34
CA THR A 423 32.17 -5.32 2.53
C THR A 423 31.16 -6.39 2.13
N ALA A 424 29.91 -6.03 1.83
CA ALA A 424 28.86 -7.00 1.52
C ALA A 424 29.28 -7.92 0.37
N TRP A 425 28.96 -9.20 0.52
CA TRP A 425 29.23 -10.19 -0.52
C TRP A 425 28.32 -9.96 -1.73
N GLN A 426 28.91 -10.01 -2.91
CA GLN A 426 28.21 -10.06 -4.19
C GLN A 426 28.93 -11.07 -5.10
N PRO A 427 28.22 -11.76 -6.01
CA PRO A 427 28.84 -12.66 -6.98
C PRO A 427 29.93 -11.94 -7.79
N ARG A 428 31.08 -12.60 -7.98
CA ARG A 428 32.11 -12.12 -8.92
C ARG A 428 31.72 -12.60 -10.31
N LEU A 429 31.47 -11.65 -11.22
CA LEU A 429 31.16 -11.93 -12.62
C LEU A 429 32.40 -11.58 -13.45
N PRO A 430 33.34 -12.51 -13.68
CA PRO A 430 34.67 -12.20 -14.22
C PRO A 430 34.63 -11.52 -15.60
N ARG A 431 33.59 -11.78 -16.39
CA ARG A 431 33.37 -11.19 -17.72
C ARG A 431 32.56 -9.88 -17.70
N ILE A 432 32.10 -9.41 -16.54
CA ILE A 432 31.19 -8.25 -16.40
C ILE A 432 31.83 -7.16 -15.52
N ASN A 433 33.02 -6.72 -15.93
CA ASN A 433 33.77 -5.68 -15.20
C ASN A 433 33.48 -4.26 -15.73
N SER A 434 33.11 -4.13 -17.01
CA SER A 434 32.86 -2.82 -17.62
C SER A 434 31.50 -2.24 -17.21
N ARG A 435 31.38 -0.91 -17.21
CA ARG A 435 30.10 -0.22 -16.97
C ARG A 435 29.04 -0.66 -17.99
N ARG A 436 29.44 -0.78 -19.27
CA ARG A 436 28.55 -1.24 -20.36
C ARG A 436 28.00 -2.65 -20.11
N ALA A 437 28.84 -3.60 -19.69
CA ALA A 437 28.39 -4.96 -19.41
C ALA A 437 27.42 -5.01 -18.21
N LYS A 438 27.64 -4.20 -17.17
CA LYS A 438 26.72 -4.09 -16.02
C LYS A 438 25.39 -3.46 -16.41
N THR A 439 25.40 -2.44 -17.27
CA THR A 439 24.18 -1.85 -17.84
C THR A 439 23.43 -2.87 -18.69
N ALA A 440 24.12 -3.61 -19.57
CA ALA A 440 23.51 -4.65 -20.39
C ALA A 440 22.89 -5.77 -19.55
N LEU A 441 23.58 -6.22 -18.49
CA LEU A 441 23.03 -7.21 -17.55
C LEU A 441 21.77 -6.69 -16.85
N THR A 442 21.81 -5.44 -16.38
CA THR A 442 20.64 -4.82 -15.72
C THR A 442 19.48 -4.69 -16.70
N ALA A 443 19.74 -4.24 -17.92
CA ALA A 443 18.74 -4.18 -18.99
C ALA A 443 18.16 -5.57 -19.29
N GLY A 444 18.99 -6.61 -19.37
CA GLY A 444 18.54 -7.99 -19.57
C GLY A 444 17.65 -8.52 -18.44
N LEU A 445 17.91 -8.13 -17.18
CA LEU A 445 17.07 -8.50 -16.04
C LEU A 445 15.70 -7.81 -16.04
N LEU A 446 15.61 -6.59 -16.60
CA LEU A 446 14.38 -5.79 -16.60
C LEU A 446 13.59 -5.91 -17.92
N ALA A 447 14.24 -6.32 -19.01
CA ALA A 447 13.64 -6.42 -20.33
C ALA A 447 12.37 -7.30 -20.37
N PRO A 448 12.30 -8.48 -19.71
CA PRO A 448 11.08 -9.29 -19.72
C PRO A 448 9.86 -8.54 -19.16
N ALA A 449 10.03 -7.76 -18.09
CA ALA A 449 8.95 -6.97 -17.51
C ALA A 449 8.48 -5.84 -18.45
N VAL A 450 9.43 -5.17 -19.12
CA VAL A 450 9.13 -4.13 -20.09
C VAL A 450 8.40 -4.71 -21.31
N LEU A 451 8.86 -5.86 -21.82
CA LEU A 451 8.23 -6.56 -22.94
C LEU A 451 6.81 -6.99 -22.59
N CYS A 452 6.59 -7.59 -21.42
CA CYS A 452 5.25 -7.96 -20.98
C CYS A 452 4.32 -6.75 -20.83
N THR A 453 4.81 -5.65 -20.24
CA THR A 453 4.06 -4.39 -20.14
C THR A 453 3.69 -3.85 -21.53
N GLY A 454 4.64 -3.90 -22.47
CA GLY A 454 4.43 -3.48 -23.85
C GLY A 454 3.39 -4.34 -24.57
N ILE A 455 3.43 -5.66 -24.41
CA ILE A 455 2.43 -6.58 -24.97
C ILE A 455 1.04 -6.27 -24.41
N ALA A 456 0.92 -6.11 -23.08
CA ALA A 456 -0.36 -5.79 -22.46
C ALA A 456 -0.92 -4.46 -22.98
N ALA A 457 -0.08 -3.42 -23.05
CA ALA A 457 -0.47 -2.08 -23.47
C ALA A 457 -0.79 -1.97 -24.97
N ALA A 458 -0.07 -2.69 -25.83
CA ALA A 458 -0.20 -2.60 -27.28
C ALA A 458 -1.19 -3.61 -27.88
N SER A 459 -1.64 -4.60 -27.10
CA SER A 459 -2.62 -5.58 -27.58
C SER A 459 -3.96 -4.92 -27.89
N PRO A 460 -4.59 -5.23 -29.04
CA PRO A 460 -5.90 -4.66 -29.36
C PRO A 460 -6.99 -5.20 -28.42
N PRO A 461 -8.10 -4.46 -28.24
CA PRO A 461 -9.27 -4.98 -27.54
C PRO A 461 -9.84 -6.21 -28.27
N PRO A 462 -10.30 -7.25 -27.54
CA PRO A 462 -10.80 -8.48 -28.16
C PRO A 462 -12.20 -8.36 -28.74
N LEU A 463 -12.96 -7.35 -28.32
CA LEU A 463 -14.30 -7.06 -28.80
C LEU A 463 -14.31 -5.72 -29.52
N HIS A 464 -15.07 -5.65 -30.61
CA HIS A 464 -15.56 -4.39 -31.16
C HIS A 464 -16.97 -4.15 -30.59
N LEU A 465 -17.19 -3.01 -29.93
CA LEU A 465 -18.46 -2.67 -29.29
C LEU A 465 -19.09 -1.45 -29.95
N THR A 466 -20.31 -1.62 -30.44
CA THR A 466 -21.16 -0.54 -30.96
C THR A 466 -22.37 -0.39 -30.05
N ILE A 467 -22.64 0.83 -29.58
CA ILE A 467 -23.84 1.11 -28.78
C ILE A 467 -24.94 1.59 -29.73
N ASP A 468 -25.93 0.73 -29.96
CA ASP A 468 -27.06 0.98 -30.86
C ASP A 468 -28.08 1.94 -30.23
N GLN A 469 -28.37 1.73 -28.93
CA GLN A 469 -29.41 2.47 -28.23
C GLN A 469 -29.03 2.74 -26.77
N VAL A 470 -29.44 3.91 -26.28
CA VAL A 470 -29.31 4.32 -24.89
C VAL A 470 -30.71 4.62 -24.33
N ALA A 471 -31.17 3.79 -23.41
CA ALA A 471 -32.42 4.04 -22.70
C ALA A 471 -32.15 5.01 -21.56
N VAL A 472 -32.63 6.24 -21.71
CA VAL A 472 -32.54 7.29 -20.70
C VAL A 472 -33.80 7.28 -19.85
N ALA A 473 -33.63 7.28 -18.53
CA ALA A 473 -34.71 7.48 -17.58
C ALA A 473 -34.59 8.90 -17.02
N ASP A 474 -35.65 9.70 -17.22
CA ASP A 474 -35.75 11.00 -16.59
C ASP A 474 -36.47 10.85 -15.25
N ARG A 475 -35.68 10.73 -14.19
CA ARG A 475 -36.18 10.86 -12.81
C ARG A 475 -35.93 12.31 -12.35
N SER A 476 -35.91 12.57 -11.05
CA SER A 476 -35.44 13.85 -10.52
C SER A 476 -34.02 14.25 -10.96
N ARG A 477 -33.25 13.31 -11.56
CA ARG A 477 -31.99 13.55 -12.28
C ARG A 477 -31.94 12.64 -13.51
N PRO A 478 -31.35 13.09 -14.63
CA PRO A 478 -31.19 12.25 -15.81
C PRO A 478 -30.19 11.11 -15.56
N GLY A 479 -30.53 9.91 -16.03
CA GLY A 479 -29.69 8.72 -15.90
C GLY A 479 -29.97 7.69 -16.99
N ILE A 480 -29.11 6.68 -17.08
CA ILE A 480 -29.24 5.58 -18.03
C ILE A 480 -29.87 4.39 -17.31
N SER A 481 -30.96 3.85 -17.86
CA SER A 481 -31.60 2.63 -17.36
C SER A 481 -31.20 1.39 -18.15
N GLY A 482 -30.80 1.54 -19.42
CA GLY A 482 -30.39 0.42 -20.26
C GLY A 482 -29.55 0.83 -21.49
N LEU A 483 -28.85 -0.13 -22.06
CA LEU A 483 -28.05 -0.01 -23.28
C LEU A 483 -28.32 -1.21 -24.19
N THR A 484 -28.42 -0.97 -25.49
CA THR A 484 -28.37 -2.04 -26.50
C THR A 484 -27.00 -1.98 -27.17
N VAL A 485 -26.26 -3.08 -27.10
CA VAL A 485 -24.84 -3.13 -27.51
C VAL A 485 -24.66 -4.27 -28.50
N GLU A 486 -24.14 -3.97 -29.67
CA GLU A 486 -23.60 -4.98 -30.58
C GLU A 486 -22.14 -5.25 -30.22
N ALA A 487 -21.80 -6.52 -30.03
CA ALA A 487 -20.45 -6.96 -29.74
C ALA A 487 -19.98 -7.98 -30.79
N VAL A 488 -18.82 -7.73 -31.36
CA VAL A 488 -18.15 -8.65 -32.30
C VAL A 488 -16.84 -9.12 -31.67
N ASN A 489 -16.67 -10.42 -31.50
CA ASN A 489 -15.41 -11.01 -31.07
C ASN A 489 -14.44 -11.02 -32.25
N THR A 490 -13.34 -10.27 -32.19
CA THR A 490 -12.36 -10.20 -33.27
C THR A 490 -11.27 -11.25 -33.15
N THR A 491 -11.30 -12.04 -32.07
CA THR A 491 -10.25 -12.99 -31.72
C THR A 491 -10.59 -14.43 -32.09
N GLY A 492 -9.56 -15.27 -32.11
CA GLY A 492 -9.68 -16.72 -32.29
C GLY A 492 -10.10 -17.49 -31.02
N THR A 493 -10.41 -16.82 -29.90
CA THR A 493 -10.78 -17.45 -28.64
C THR A 493 -12.18 -17.01 -28.19
N ALA A 494 -12.90 -17.89 -27.49
CA ALA A 494 -14.21 -17.53 -26.95
C ALA A 494 -14.07 -16.53 -25.79
N ILE A 495 -14.98 -15.56 -25.71
CA ILE A 495 -14.97 -14.50 -24.68
C ILE A 495 -16.30 -14.52 -23.92
N ALA A 496 -16.24 -14.48 -22.59
CA ALA A 496 -17.40 -14.31 -21.72
C ALA A 496 -17.46 -12.86 -21.20
N PRO A 497 -18.15 -11.94 -21.90
CA PRO A 497 -18.12 -10.53 -21.54
C PRO A 497 -19.01 -10.21 -20.34
N HIS A 498 -18.45 -9.41 -19.42
CA HIS A 498 -19.18 -8.79 -18.32
C HIS A 498 -19.09 -7.28 -18.41
N PHE A 499 -20.23 -6.61 -18.33
CA PHE A 499 -20.36 -5.20 -18.67
C PHE A 499 -20.43 -4.30 -17.42
N ALA A 500 -19.63 -3.25 -17.40
CA ALA A 500 -19.69 -2.18 -16.40
C ALA A 500 -19.51 -0.82 -17.06
N THR A 501 -19.81 0.27 -16.37
CA THR A 501 -19.47 1.63 -16.83
C THR A 501 -18.36 2.23 -15.97
N ARG A 502 -17.62 3.20 -16.52
CA ARG A 502 -16.63 3.99 -15.77
C ARG A 502 -16.65 5.45 -16.19
N THR A 503 -16.30 6.32 -15.24
CA THR A 503 -16.16 7.79 -15.43
C THR A 503 -14.79 8.30 -14.96
N GLY A 504 -13.93 7.41 -14.47
CA GLY A 504 -12.66 7.75 -13.84
C GLY A 504 -12.05 6.50 -13.21
N GLN A 505 -11.46 6.64 -12.03
CA GLN A 505 -10.88 5.53 -11.29
C GLN A 505 -11.97 4.58 -10.75
N GLY A 506 -12.07 3.40 -11.36
CA GLY A 506 -13.00 2.34 -10.95
C GLY A 506 -14.23 2.20 -11.84
N ALA A 507 -14.89 1.05 -11.68
CA ALA A 507 -16.07 0.66 -12.44
C ALA A 507 -17.35 0.72 -11.60
N SER A 508 -18.49 0.97 -12.24
CA SER A 508 -19.83 0.84 -11.68
C SER A 508 -20.12 -0.58 -11.19
N GLY A 509 -21.32 -0.79 -10.62
CA GLY A 509 -21.91 -2.13 -10.53
C GLY A 509 -21.98 -2.83 -11.90
N TRP A 510 -22.02 -4.16 -11.89
CA TRP A 510 -22.21 -4.94 -13.12
C TRP A 510 -23.58 -4.66 -13.73
N TRP A 511 -23.60 -4.48 -15.05
CA TRP A 511 -24.83 -4.40 -15.82
C TRP A 511 -25.35 -5.81 -16.03
N THR A 512 -26.67 -5.97 -15.94
CA THR A 512 -27.32 -7.26 -16.19
C THR A 512 -27.62 -7.38 -17.67
N ALA A 513 -27.05 -8.38 -18.34
CA ALA A 513 -27.44 -8.73 -19.71
C ALA A 513 -28.76 -9.50 -19.68
N SER A 514 -29.84 -8.89 -20.17
CA SER A 514 -31.15 -9.53 -20.29
C SER A 514 -31.30 -10.34 -21.59
N SER A 515 -30.45 -10.08 -22.58
CA SER A 515 -30.34 -10.86 -23.81
C SER A 515 -28.88 -10.92 -24.30
N GLY A 516 -28.58 -11.88 -25.17
CA GLY A 516 -27.24 -12.15 -25.69
C GLY A 516 -26.63 -13.43 -25.06
N PRO A 517 -25.65 -14.06 -25.73
CA PRO A 517 -25.02 -15.27 -25.21
C PRO A 517 -24.10 -14.94 -24.03
N SER A 518 -23.97 -15.84 -23.06
CA SER A 518 -23.00 -15.68 -21.95
C SER A 518 -21.54 -15.82 -22.42
N VAL A 519 -21.33 -16.48 -23.56
CA VAL A 519 -20.04 -16.69 -24.20
C VAL A 519 -20.17 -16.40 -25.69
N LEU A 520 -19.35 -15.48 -26.19
CA LEU A 520 -19.26 -15.15 -27.60
C LEU A 520 -18.15 -15.99 -28.24
N ALA A 521 -18.53 -16.86 -29.18
CA ALA A 521 -17.60 -17.72 -29.90
C ALA A 521 -16.55 -16.90 -30.68
N PRO A 522 -15.42 -17.50 -31.09
CA PRO A 522 -14.45 -16.85 -31.96
C PRO A 522 -15.11 -16.26 -33.20
N HIS A 523 -14.77 -15.01 -33.56
CA HIS A 523 -15.30 -14.32 -34.75
C HIS A 523 -16.82 -14.15 -34.81
N ALA A 524 -17.55 -14.46 -33.74
CA ALA A 524 -19.00 -14.32 -33.68
C ALA A 524 -19.43 -12.90 -33.32
N HIS A 525 -20.65 -12.55 -33.70
CA HIS A 525 -21.32 -11.31 -33.33
C HIS A 525 -22.59 -11.61 -32.51
N ALA A 526 -22.93 -10.73 -31.58
CA ALA A 526 -24.18 -10.82 -30.83
C ALA A 526 -24.66 -9.43 -30.36
N ARG A 527 -25.98 -9.31 -30.22
CA ARG A 527 -26.62 -8.13 -29.62
C ARG A 527 -26.98 -8.40 -28.17
N TYR A 528 -26.52 -7.53 -27.27
CA TYR A 528 -26.79 -7.55 -25.85
C TYR A 528 -27.74 -6.43 -25.46
N THR A 529 -28.76 -6.77 -24.68
CA THR A 529 -29.59 -5.77 -23.98
C THR A 529 -29.12 -5.72 -22.54
N LEU A 530 -28.58 -4.58 -22.12
CA LEU A 530 -27.98 -4.38 -20.81
C LEU A 530 -28.89 -3.50 -19.95
N ARG A 531 -29.11 -3.90 -18.71
CA ARG A 531 -29.83 -3.12 -17.70
C ARG A 531 -28.86 -2.57 -16.66
N ALA A 532 -29.01 -1.30 -16.31
CA ALA A 532 -28.18 -0.64 -15.32
C ALA A 532 -28.30 -1.35 -13.94
N PRO A 533 -27.21 -1.40 -13.14
CA PRO A 533 -27.28 -1.92 -11.78
C PRO A 533 -28.31 -1.13 -10.95
N GLY A 534 -29.21 -1.82 -10.25
CA GLY A 534 -30.33 -1.18 -9.53
C GLY A 534 -31.38 -0.51 -10.45
N GLY A 535 -31.31 -0.74 -11.76
CA GLY A 535 -32.23 -0.21 -12.77
C GLY A 535 -31.98 1.24 -13.17
N PHE A 536 -30.97 1.91 -12.60
CA PHE A 536 -30.69 3.32 -12.89
C PHE A 536 -29.22 3.67 -12.61
N HIS A 537 -28.54 4.24 -13.61
CA HIS A 537 -27.19 4.78 -13.48
C HIS A 537 -27.21 6.31 -13.68
N PRO A 538 -26.96 7.12 -12.64
CA PRO A 538 -27.00 8.57 -12.76
C PRO A 538 -25.90 9.07 -13.69
N LEU A 539 -26.23 10.04 -14.56
CA LEU A 539 -25.23 10.71 -15.37
C LEU A 539 -24.37 11.66 -14.51
N PRO A 540 -23.07 11.80 -14.80
CA PRO A 540 -22.24 12.80 -14.14
C PRO A 540 -22.79 14.21 -14.40
N GLY A 541 -22.84 15.05 -13.36
CA GLY A 541 -23.36 16.42 -13.47
C GLY A 541 -22.43 17.42 -14.16
N SER A 542 -21.31 16.98 -14.75
CA SER A 542 -20.37 17.85 -15.44
C SER A 542 -20.91 18.28 -16.81
N LYS A 543 -20.45 19.44 -17.31
CA LYS A 543 -20.86 19.97 -18.62
C LYS A 543 -20.50 19.04 -19.79
N ASN A 544 -19.45 18.24 -19.65
CA ASN A 544 -19.03 17.18 -20.57
C ASN A 544 -18.80 15.88 -19.78
N PRO A 545 -19.85 15.07 -19.56
CA PRO A 545 -19.67 13.78 -18.89
C PRO A 545 -19.00 12.79 -19.85
N HIS A 546 -17.81 12.32 -19.50
CA HIS A 546 -17.21 11.16 -20.18
C HIS A 546 -17.67 9.90 -19.45
N LEU A 547 -18.54 9.14 -20.10
CA LEU A 547 -18.99 7.84 -19.64
C LEU A 547 -18.53 6.78 -20.65
N TYR A 548 -17.89 5.74 -20.15
CA TYR A 548 -17.45 4.62 -20.97
C TYR A 548 -18.13 3.34 -20.53
N LEU A 549 -18.57 2.53 -21.49
CA LEU A 549 -18.92 1.14 -21.28
C LEU A 549 -17.63 0.32 -21.37
N ILE A 550 -17.41 -0.55 -20.40
CA ILE A 550 -16.34 -1.55 -20.43
C ILE A 550 -16.95 -2.94 -20.47
N ALA A 551 -16.36 -3.82 -21.28
CA ALA A 551 -16.60 -5.25 -21.27
C ALA A 551 -15.31 -5.95 -20.84
N VAL A 552 -15.38 -6.75 -19.78
CA VAL A 552 -14.23 -7.53 -19.27
C VAL A 552 -14.50 -9.03 -19.36
N SER A 553 -13.43 -9.82 -19.42
CA SER A 553 -13.49 -11.28 -19.30
C SER A 553 -12.41 -11.76 -18.33
N GLY A 554 -12.66 -12.87 -17.64
CA GLY A 554 -11.71 -13.47 -16.70
C GLY A 554 -10.74 -14.48 -17.32
N THR A 555 -11.12 -15.16 -18.39
CA THR A 555 -10.27 -16.15 -19.08
C THR A 555 -10.60 -16.16 -20.59
N PRO A 556 -9.71 -15.65 -21.46
CA PRO A 556 -8.51 -14.86 -21.13
C PRO A 556 -8.88 -13.56 -20.37
N MET A 557 -7.95 -13.00 -19.59
CA MET A 557 -8.20 -11.69 -18.97
C MET A 557 -8.12 -10.58 -20.00
N THR A 558 -9.26 -9.93 -20.26
CA THR A 558 -9.37 -8.90 -21.29
C THR A 558 -10.27 -7.75 -20.88
N ILE A 559 -10.09 -6.62 -21.57
CA ILE A 559 -10.94 -5.45 -21.45
C ILE A 559 -11.14 -4.85 -22.85
N THR A 560 -12.39 -4.48 -23.15
CA THR A 560 -12.75 -3.56 -24.23
C THR A 560 -13.47 -2.37 -23.62
N THR A 561 -13.19 -1.18 -24.13
CA THR A 561 -13.83 0.09 -23.74
C THR A 561 -14.48 0.71 -24.98
N THR A 562 -15.67 1.27 -24.82
CA THR A 562 -16.30 2.11 -25.84
C THR A 562 -16.98 3.32 -25.17
N PRO A 563 -16.91 4.54 -25.73
CA PRO A 563 -17.60 5.70 -25.18
C PRO A 563 -19.11 5.53 -25.30
N VAL A 564 -19.85 5.86 -24.24
CA VAL A 564 -21.32 5.90 -24.27
C VAL A 564 -21.75 7.21 -24.93
N PRO A 565 -22.53 7.18 -26.03
CA PRO A 565 -23.06 8.38 -26.63
C PRO A 565 -24.08 9.00 -25.67
N LEU A 566 -23.74 10.14 -25.07
CA LEU A 566 -24.63 10.87 -24.19
C LEU A 566 -25.37 11.95 -24.98
N PRO A 567 -26.68 12.18 -24.72
CA PRO A 567 -27.39 13.29 -25.32
C PRO A 567 -26.68 14.60 -24.94
N THR A 568 -26.29 15.40 -25.93
CA THR A 568 -25.91 16.78 -25.68
C THR A 568 -27.12 17.47 -25.05
N ARG A 569 -26.95 18.05 -23.85
CA ARG A 569 -27.96 18.99 -23.34
C ARG A 569 -28.02 20.13 -24.33
N SER A 570 -29.01 20.14 -25.21
CA SER A 570 -29.37 21.33 -25.96
C SER A 570 -29.65 22.42 -24.93
N HIS A 571 -28.98 23.55 -25.09
CA HIS A 571 -29.34 24.77 -24.37
C HIS A 571 -30.78 25.13 -24.76
N GLY A 572 -31.73 24.75 -23.91
CA GLY A 572 -33.05 25.38 -23.86
C GLY A 572 -32.86 26.78 -23.27
N ALA A 573 -33.33 27.76 -24.03
CA ALA A 573 -33.31 29.20 -23.77
C ALA A 573 -33.93 29.59 -22.42
#